data_AF-A0A319AE61-F1
#
_entry.id   AF-A0A319AE61-F1
#
_cell.length_a   1.000
_cell.length_b   1.000
_cell.length_c   1.000
_cell.angle_alpha   90.00
_cell.angle_beta   90.00
_cell.angle_gamma   90.00
#
_symmetry.space_group_name_H-M   'P 1'
#
loop_
_entity.id
_entity.type
_entity.pdbx_description
1 polymer ?
#
loop_
_entity_poly.entity_id
_entity_poly.type
_entity_poly.pdbx_seq_one_letter_code
_entity_poly.pdbx_strand_id
1 'polypeptide(L)'
;MVQNAKNTYYSLEWFQDMKKEYDAASPDRCLGMTFDKAARLISEDGLPMTTEDVKRFDENNDGSINFEEYLTMRFEYDNRRQDKRGRFLE
;
A
#
# COMPACT_ATOMS: atom_id res chain seq x y z
N MET A 1 27.95 -12.02 4.78
CA MET A 1 26.56 -11.89 5.25
C MET A 1 25.68 -12.18 4.05
N VAL A 2 24.94 -13.28 4.05
CA VAL A 2 24.05 -13.64 2.94
C VAL A 2 22.94 -12.59 2.93
N GLN A 3 22.94 -11.73 1.93
CA GLN A 3 21.78 -10.89 1.65
C GLN A 3 20.64 -11.84 1.35
N ASN A 4 19.72 -11.97 2.31
CA ASN A 4 18.50 -12.74 2.16
C ASN A 4 17.79 -12.17 0.92
N ALA A 5 17.64 -12.95 -0.15
CA ALA A 5 17.06 -12.48 -1.41
C ALA A 5 15.65 -11.88 -1.22
N LYS A 6 14.96 -12.24 -0.14
CA LYS A 6 13.68 -11.65 0.28
C LYS A 6 13.76 -10.19 0.74
N ASN A 7 14.96 -9.66 0.99
CA ASN A 7 15.21 -8.30 1.49
C ASN A 7 15.64 -7.32 0.39
N THR A 8 15.54 -7.70 -0.89
CA THR A 8 15.94 -6.85 -2.03
C THR A 8 14.78 -6.08 -2.66
N TYR A 9 13.54 -6.42 -2.33
CA TYR A 9 12.36 -5.81 -2.94
C TYR A 9 11.90 -4.53 -2.23
N TYR A 10 12.08 -4.45 -0.92
CA TYR A 10 11.71 -3.28 -0.10
C TYR A 10 12.97 -2.62 0.47
N SER A 11 13.49 -1.61 -0.23
CA SER A 11 14.65 -0.82 0.22
C SER A 11 14.21 0.30 1.18
N LEU A 12 15.19 0.92 1.85
CA LEU A 12 14.94 2.15 2.62
C LEU A 12 14.36 3.26 1.72
N GLU A 13 14.86 3.38 0.49
CA GLU A 13 14.36 4.35 -0.49
C GLU A 13 12.88 4.10 -0.81
N TRP A 14 12.51 2.84 -1.07
CA TRP A 14 11.11 2.47 -1.30
C TRP A 14 10.20 2.88 -0.14
N PHE A 15 10.65 2.63 1.10
CA PHE A 15 9.89 3.02 2.28
C PHE A 15 9.74 4.54 2.41
N GLN A 16 10.81 5.29 2.11
CA GLN A 16 10.78 6.76 2.12
C GLN A 16 9.84 7.31 1.05
N ASP A 17 9.78 6.69 -0.12
CA ASP A 17 8.86 7.07 -1.19
C ASP A 17 7.40 6.81 -0.76
N MET A 18 7.10 5.64 -0.20
CA MET A 18 5.77 5.32 0.34
C MET A 18 5.36 6.29 1.45
N LYS A 19 6.29 6.64 2.34
CA LYS A 19 6.03 7.65 3.37
C LYS A 19 5.71 9.01 2.77
N LYS A 20 6.47 9.43 1.77
CA LYS A 20 6.27 10.73 1.10
C LYS A 20 4.92 10.80 0.39
N GLU A 21 4.53 9.72 -0.28
CA GLU A 21 3.22 9.60 -0.92
C GLU A 21 2.08 9.66 0.09
N TYR A 22 2.20 8.91 1.19
CA TYR A 22 1.24 8.95 2.30
C TYR A 22 1.13 10.35 2.90
N ASP A 23 2.25 10.98 3.26
CA ASP A 23 2.26 12.32 3.88
C ASP A 23 1.63 13.37 2.94
N ALA A 24 1.80 13.23 1.62
CA ALA A 24 1.18 14.11 0.64
C ALA A 24 -0.33 13.88 0.51
N ALA A 25 -0.78 12.65 0.74
CA ALA A 25 -2.19 12.25 0.69
C ALA A 25 -2.94 12.45 2.02
N SER A 26 -2.20 12.58 3.11
CA SER A 26 -2.66 12.74 4.50
C SER A 26 -2.04 14.01 5.11
N PRO A 27 -2.46 15.22 4.64
CA PRO A 27 -1.90 16.47 5.14
C PRO A 27 -2.23 16.71 6.62
N ASP A 28 -3.37 16.18 7.08
CA ASP A 28 -3.72 16.14 8.49
C ASP A 28 -3.23 14.83 9.12
N ARG A 29 -2.13 14.92 9.86
CA ARG A 29 -1.49 13.78 10.52
C ARG A 29 -2.36 13.13 11.59
N CYS A 30 -3.37 13.83 12.10
CA CYS A 30 -4.27 13.32 13.13
C CYS A 30 -5.48 12.58 12.54
N LEU A 31 -5.83 12.85 11.28
CA LEU A 31 -7.02 12.29 10.64
C LEU A 31 -6.72 11.19 9.62
N GLY A 32 -5.45 10.96 9.29
CA GLY A 32 -5.07 9.92 8.35
C GLY A 32 -5.54 10.19 6.91
N MET A 33 -5.36 9.20 6.05
CA MET A 33 -5.78 9.27 4.66
C MET A 33 -7.21 8.73 4.49
N THR A 34 -8.05 9.41 3.73
CA THR A 34 -9.41 8.93 3.42
C THR A 34 -9.40 7.65 2.56
N PHE A 35 -10.44 6.83 2.67
CA PHE A 35 -10.58 5.60 1.86
C PHE A 35 -10.55 5.85 0.35
N ASP A 36 -11.18 6.92 -0.11
CA ASP A 36 -11.18 7.31 -1.52
C ASP A 36 -9.77 7.61 -2.03
N LYS A 37 -8.98 8.32 -1.22
CA LYS A 37 -7.62 8.68 -1.59
C LYS A 37 -6.72 7.43 -1.59
N ALA A 38 -6.86 6.56 -0.59
CA ALA A 38 -6.13 5.31 -0.49
C ALA A 38 -6.38 4.40 -1.71
N ALA A 39 -7.65 4.23 -2.09
CA ALA A 39 -8.08 3.44 -3.24
C ALA A 39 -7.50 3.99 -4.56
N ARG A 40 -7.52 5.32 -4.73
CA ARG A 40 -6.97 5.98 -5.93
C ARG A 40 -5.49 5.74 -6.08
N LEU A 41 -4.70 5.94 -5.01
CA LEU A 41 -3.25 5.76 -5.07
C LEU A 41 -2.87 4.31 -5.43
N ILE A 42 -3.52 3.32 -4.81
CA ILE A 42 -3.31 1.91 -5.19
C ILE A 42 -3.71 1.64 -6.63
N SER A 43 -4.79 2.28 -7.08
CA SER A 43 -5.32 2.06 -8.42
C SER A 43 -4.42 2.61 -9.53
N GLU A 44 -3.66 3.67 -9.24
CA GLU A 44 -2.65 4.24 -10.14
C GLU A 44 -1.53 3.23 -10.46
N ASP A 45 -1.26 2.29 -9.55
CA ASP A 45 -0.25 1.23 -9.76
C ASP A 45 -0.71 0.09 -10.69
N GLY A 46 -1.97 0.10 -11.14
CA GLY A 46 -2.42 -0.71 -12.28
C GLY A 46 -3.28 -1.94 -11.95
N LEU A 47 -3.80 -2.08 -10.73
CA LEU A 47 -4.98 -2.91 -10.45
C LEU A 47 -6.11 -2.02 -9.92
N PRO A 48 -7.38 -2.35 -10.12
CA PRO A 48 -8.45 -1.58 -9.51
C PRO A 48 -8.53 -1.89 -8.01
N MET A 49 -8.66 -0.86 -7.17
CA MET A 49 -9.03 -0.99 -5.78
C MET A 49 -10.24 -0.09 -5.47
N THR A 50 -11.25 -0.65 -4.81
CA THR A 50 -12.44 0.10 -4.39
C THR A 50 -12.30 0.60 -2.95
N THR A 51 -13.13 1.57 -2.56
CA THR A 51 -13.20 2.00 -1.15
C THR A 51 -13.61 0.88 -0.20
N GLU A 52 -14.43 -0.07 -0.67
CA GLU A 52 -14.84 -1.22 0.14
C GLU A 52 -13.69 -2.20 0.37
N ASP A 53 -12.77 -2.31 -0.59
CA ASP A 53 -11.54 -3.07 -0.42
C ASP A 53 -10.63 -2.39 0.60
N VAL A 54 -10.51 -1.06 0.54
CA VAL A 54 -9.69 -0.27 1.47
C VAL A 54 -10.19 -0.39 2.91
N LYS A 55 -11.51 -0.38 3.13
CA LYS A 55 -12.12 -0.50 4.48
C LYS A 55 -11.68 -1.74 5.25
N ARG A 56 -11.20 -2.79 4.56
CA ARG A 56 -10.70 -4.01 5.22
C ARG A 56 -9.37 -3.78 5.95
N PHE A 57 -8.68 -2.70 5.62
CA PHE A 57 -7.40 -2.31 6.21
C PHE A 57 -7.55 -1.26 7.32
N ASP A 58 -8.75 -0.75 7.57
CA ASP A 58 -9.06 0.11 8.73
C ASP A 58 -9.19 -0.80 9.97
N GLU A 59 -8.06 -1.22 10.53
CA GLU A 59 -8.02 -2.20 11.63
C GLU A 59 -8.51 -1.58 12.93
N ASN A 60 -8.16 -0.31 13.16
CA ASN A 60 -8.56 0.41 14.36
C ASN A 60 -10.00 0.97 14.26
N ASN A 61 -10.65 0.86 13.10
CA ASN A 61 -12.00 1.34 12.79
C ASN A 61 -12.17 2.84 13.07
N ASP A 62 -11.13 3.63 12.82
CA ASP A 62 -11.15 5.09 13.02
C ASP A 62 -11.74 5.85 11.82
N GLY A 63 -12.08 5.14 10.74
CA GLY A 63 -12.67 5.71 9.53
C GLY A 63 -11.64 6.36 8.60
N SER A 64 -10.36 6.12 8.84
CA SER A 64 -9.23 6.59 8.03
C SER A 64 -8.23 5.46 7.80
N ILE A 65 -7.20 5.76 7.02
CA ILE A 65 -6.05 4.87 6.81
C ILE A 65 -4.84 5.58 7.36
N ASN A 66 -4.26 5.00 8.41
CA ASN A 66 -2.98 5.41 8.95
C ASN A 66 -1.82 4.85 8.10
N PHE A 67 -0.58 5.21 8.44
CA PHE A 67 0.57 4.81 7.63
C PHE A 67 0.89 3.31 7.71
N GLU A 68 0.63 2.65 8.83
CA GLU A 68 0.84 1.21 8.98
C GLU A 68 -0.17 0.43 8.12
N GLU A 69 -1.44 0.81 8.19
CA GLU A 69 -2.53 0.25 7.38
C GLU A 69 -2.28 0.46 5.88
N TYR A 70 -1.76 1.64 5.52
CA TYR A 70 -1.31 1.96 4.16
C TYR A 70 -0.23 1.00 3.64
N LEU A 71 0.77 0.68 4.47
CA LEU A 71 1.85 -0.24 4.11
C LEU A 71 1.35 -1.67 3.97
N THR A 72 0.52 -2.15 4.92
CA THR A 72 -0.12 -3.46 4.84
C THR A 72 -0.91 -3.61 3.54
N MET A 73 -1.69 -2.57 3.19
CA MET A 73 -2.43 -2.53 1.93
C MET A 73 -1.50 -2.60 0.71
N ARG A 74 -0.36 -1.89 0.71
CA ARG A 74 0.66 -1.96 -0.37
C ARG A 74 1.24 -3.36 -0.52
N PHE A 75 1.64 -3.99 0.59
CA PHE A 75 2.24 -5.32 0.56
C PHE A 75 1.29 -6.39 0.05
N GLU A 76 0.03 -6.38 0.50
CA GLU A 76 -0.98 -7.30 -0.02
C GLU A 76 -1.20 -7.13 -1.52
N TYR A 77 -1.20 -5.89 -1.97
CA TYR A 77 -1.46 -5.56 -3.35
C TYR A 77 -0.30 -5.92 -4.28
N ASP A 78 0.93 -5.69 -3.86
CA ASP A 78 2.13 -6.13 -4.56
C ASP A 78 2.18 -7.65 -4.70
N ASN A 79 1.81 -8.40 -3.64
CA ASN A 79 1.71 -9.86 -3.70
C ASN A 79 0.66 -10.30 -4.76
N ARG A 80 -0.54 -9.70 -4.74
CA ARG A 80 -1.58 -9.97 -5.76
C ARG A 80 -1.13 -9.64 -7.18
N ARG A 81 -0.33 -8.58 -7.34
CA ARG A 81 0.24 -8.17 -8.63
C ARG A 81 1.27 -9.17 -9.14
N GLN A 82 2.15 -9.66 -8.26
CA GLN A 82 3.14 -10.69 -8.60
C GLN A 82 2.46 -12.00 -9.00
N ASP A 83 1.41 -12.43 -8.30
CA ASP A 83 0.62 -13.62 -8.65
C ASP A 83 -0.04 -13.51 -10.03
N LYS A 84 -0.44 -12.30 -10.45
CA LYS A 84 -0.96 -12.08 -11.80
C LYS A 84 0.15 -12.13 -12.84
N ARG A 85 1.32 -11.54 -12.56
CA ARG A 85 2.48 -11.58 -13.48
C ARG A 85 3.06 -13.00 -13.65
N GLY A 86 3.09 -13.79 -12.58
CA GLY A 86 3.52 -15.19 -12.63
C GLY A 86 2.58 -16.08 -13.43
N ARG A 87 1.28 -15.79 -13.44
CA ARG A 87 0.27 -16.53 -14.23
C ARG A 87 0.32 -16.28 -15.75
N PHE A 88 1.09 -15.30 -16.23
CA PHE A 88 1.28 -15.05 -17.66
C PHE A 88 2.62 -15.62 -18.20
N LEU A 89 3.34 -16.40 -17.37
CA LEU A 89 4.63 -17.03 -17.74
C LEU A 89 4.56 -18.57 -17.78
N GLU A 90 3.37 -19.17 -17.78
CA GLU A 90 3.15 -20.60 -18.10
C GLU A 90 2.55 -20.79 -19.49
#